data_AF-A0A0B2APQ1-F1
#
_entry.id   AF-A0A0B2APQ1-F1
#
_cell.length_a   1.000
_cell.length_b   1.000
_cell.length_c   1.000
_cell.angle_alpha   90.00
_cell.angle_beta   90.00
_cell.angle_gamma   90.00
#
_symmetry.space_group_name_H-M   'P 1'
#
loop_
_entity.id
_entity.type
_entity.pdbx_description
1 polymer ?
#
loop_
_entity_poly.entity_id
_entity_poly.type
_entity_poly.pdbx_seq_one_letter_code
_entity_poly.pdbx_strand_id
1 'polypeptide(L)'
;MASSDVDRQHTFHDPRDLTPFRGVRVSTPVHGVLDRFGRRGRSPRLRRFPAKVERAVFDAVFRSQEPERLVGLSRSHPGWSGLCYVLAGLLAYRSHQHAQAAELLQRGLAGENEQAAAQFAADYLGAWSQWIELSEGVSVEVLFSEEAVCLALAHSLREIGHPGEALAALAPLPPSLPTTLAGARLAEILGRPVDVVSWTEGLTNRDDLAAALLLLRARVLRSLGHRADAQNAVREVMRRRRTSLVLRHAAMTERALLLVGVGRRRSLRRANDGGVRQGAKRTKDAEVRELWLRDFERLTGERPEQ
;
A
#
# COMPACT_ATOMS: atom_id res chain seq x y z
N MET A 1 -18.15 39.47 8.54
CA MET A 1 -17.76 38.91 7.24
C MET A 1 -17.36 37.47 7.49
N ALA A 2 -18.25 36.54 7.16
CA ALA A 2 -18.08 35.11 7.36
C ALA A 2 -17.26 34.56 6.19
N SER A 3 -16.06 34.05 6.48
CA SER A 3 -15.25 33.32 5.51
C SER A 3 -15.73 31.88 5.53
N SER A 4 -16.33 31.46 4.42
CA SER A 4 -16.75 30.09 4.15
C SER A 4 -15.52 29.20 4.06
N ASP A 5 -15.21 28.48 5.13
CA ASP A 5 -14.48 27.21 5.05
C ASP A 5 -15.38 26.24 4.31
N VAL A 6 -15.20 26.21 2.99
CA VAL A 6 -15.80 25.22 2.11
C VAL A 6 -15.15 23.89 2.47
N ASP A 7 -15.95 22.99 3.06
CA ASP A 7 -15.66 21.57 3.21
C ASP A 7 -14.91 21.06 1.98
N ARG A 8 -13.63 20.71 2.15
CA ARG A 8 -12.92 19.84 1.20
C ARG A 8 -13.54 18.46 1.33
N GLN A 9 -14.62 18.21 0.61
CA GLN A 9 -15.27 16.89 0.56
C GLN A 9 -14.41 15.91 -0.23
N HIS A 10 -13.34 15.41 0.40
CA HIS A 10 -12.79 14.10 0.06
C HIS A 10 -13.63 13.06 0.79
N THR A 11 -14.79 12.75 0.25
CA THR A 11 -15.70 11.79 0.87
C THR A 11 -16.04 10.69 -0.12
N PHE A 12 -15.07 9.78 -0.31
CA PHE A 12 -15.36 8.39 -0.69
C PHE A 12 -15.88 7.58 0.52
N HIS A 13 -16.37 8.26 1.56
CA HIS A 13 -16.65 7.68 2.86
C HIS A 13 -18.13 7.33 3.03
N ASP A 14 -18.35 6.05 3.31
CA ASP A 14 -19.23 5.69 4.43
C ASP A 14 -18.44 5.90 5.74
N PRO A 15 -18.93 6.71 6.69
CA PRO A 15 -18.30 6.94 8.00
C PRO A 15 -18.55 5.83 9.02
N ARG A 16 -19.14 4.69 8.65
CA ARG A 16 -19.51 3.61 9.59
C ARG A 16 -18.92 2.23 9.34
N ASP A 17 -18.04 2.06 8.35
CA ASP A 17 -17.36 0.78 8.17
C ASP A 17 -15.83 0.96 8.10
N LEU A 18 -15.20 0.61 9.21
CA LEU A 18 -13.82 0.14 9.27
C LEU A 18 -13.72 -1.02 8.28
N THR A 19 -13.27 -0.74 7.05
CA THR A 19 -12.98 -1.66 5.94
C THR A 19 -13.08 -3.14 6.33
N PRO A 20 -14.09 -3.90 5.86
CA PRO A 20 -14.11 -5.33 6.12
C PRO A 20 -13.03 -6.00 5.25
N PHE A 21 -11.81 -6.05 5.79
CA PHE A 21 -10.71 -6.82 5.22
C PHE A 21 -11.19 -8.26 5.03
N ARG A 22 -11.28 -8.71 3.77
CA ARG A 22 -11.87 -10.02 3.46
C ARG A 22 -10.89 -11.17 3.71
N GLY A 23 -9.59 -10.88 3.72
CA GLY A 23 -8.55 -11.86 4.01
C GLY A 23 -7.15 -11.28 4.11
N VAL A 24 -6.29 -11.99 4.83
CA VAL A 24 -4.85 -11.73 4.91
C VAL A 24 -4.15 -12.87 4.19
N ARG A 25 -3.21 -12.53 3.31
CA ARG A 25 -2.34 -13.49 2.62
C ARG A 25 -0.92 -13.29 3.11
N VAL A 26 -0.36 -14.35 3.68
CA VAL A 26 1.04 -14.40 4.05
C VAL A 26 1.72 -15.37 3.09
N SER A 27 2.67 -14.87 2.31
CA SER A 27 3.49 -15.63 1.39
C SER A 27 4.97 -15.49 1.76
N THR A 28 5.80 -16.40 1.27
CA THR A 28 7.25 -16.27 1.39
C THR A 28 7.74 -15.22 0.39
N PRO A 29 8.78 -14.42 0.72
CA PRO A 29 9.32 -13.38 -0.17
C PRO A 29 9.94 -13.94 -1.46
N VAL A 30 10.12 -15.26 -1.58
CA VAL A 30 10.50 -15.92 -2.84
C VAL A 30 9.28 -15.92 -3.75
N HIS A 31 9.27 -15.00 -4.72
CA HIS A 31 8.18 -14.79 -5.67
C HIS A 31 7.91 -16.04 -6.51
N GLY A 32 7.03 -16.91 -6.01
CA GLY A 32 6.44 -17.98 -6.78
C GLY A 32 5.44 -17.40 -7.77
N VAL A 33 5.65 -17.70 -9.05
CA VAL A 33 4.77 -17.45 -10.20
C VAL A 33 3.29 -17.83 -9.99
N LEU A 34 2.92 -18.51 -8.91
CA LEU A 34 1.61 -19.15 -8.74
C LEU A 34 0.62 -18.40 -7.85
N ASP A 35 1.00 -17.30 -7.20
CA ASP A 35 0.09 -16.56 -6.28
C ASP A 35 -0.87 -15.59 -7.02
N ARG A 36 -0.87 -15.62 -8.36
CA ARG A 36 -1.40 -14.58 -9.27
C ARG A 36 -2.91 -14.57 -9.49
N PHE A 37 -3.69 -15.32 -8.73
CA PHE A 37 -5.13 -15.48 -8.98
C PHE A 37 -5.98 -14.99 -7.81
N GLY A 38 -6.06 -13.66 -7.66
CA GLY A 38 -7.22 -13.07 -6.99
C GLY A 38 -8.48 -13.48 -7.75
N ARG A 39 -9.44 -14.12 -7.07
CA ARG A 39 -10.74 -14.44 -7.65
C ARG A 39 -11.36 -13.15 -8.19
N ARG A 40 -11.58 -13.10 -9.52
CA ARG A 40 -12.35 -12.02 -10.12
C ARG A 40 -13.76 -12.05 -9.52
N GLY A 41 -14.11 -11.04 -8.74
CA GLY A 41 -15.50 -10.79 -8.39
C GLY A 41 -16.34 -10.69 -9.67
N ARG A 42 -17.57 -11.21 -9.62
CA ARG A 42 -18.52 -11.04 -10.73
C ARG A 42 -18.69 -9.54 -10.97
N SER A 43 -18.44 -9.07 -12.19
CA SER A 43 -18.61 -7.66 -12.52
C SER A 43 -20.03 -7.22 -12.17
N PRO A 44 -20.22 -6.08 -11.49
CA PRO A 44 -21.56 -5.59 -11.17
C PRO A 44 -22.36 -5.39 -12.45
N ARG A 45 -23.70 -5.41 -12.35
CA ARG A 45 -24.55 -5.13 -13.51
C ARG A 45 -24.70 -3.63 -13.63
N LEU A 46 -24.28 -3.07 -14.76
CA LEU A 46 -24.53 -1.67 -15.10
C LEU A 46 -26.04 -1.40 -15.10
N ARG A 47 -26.46 -0.27 -14.51
CA ARG A 47 -27.87 0.12 -14.44
C ARG A 47 -28.47 0.32 -15.84
N ARG A 48 -29.80 0.24 -15.94
CA ARG A 48 -30.50 0.48 -17.21
C ARG A 48 -30.39 1.98 -17.55
N PHE A 49 -29.92 2.29 -18.75
CA PHE A 49 -29.72 3.66 -19.27
C PHE A 49 -28.74 4.53 -18.45
N PRO A 50 -27.46 4.12 -18.33
CA PRO A 50 -26.43 4.93 -17.69
C PRO A 50 -26.07 6.15 -18.54
N ALA A 51 -25.54 7.20 -17.90
CA ALA A 51 -24.97 8.33 -18.63
C ALA A 51 -23.80 7.87 -19.53
N LYS A 52 -23.50 8.62 -20.60
CA LYS A 52 -22.44 8.24 -21.56
C LYS A 52 -21.08 8.09 -20.88
N VAL A 53 -20.74 9.02 -19.98
CA VAL A 53 -19.48 9.02 -19.21
C VAL A 53 -19.43 7.82 -18.26
N GLU A 54 -20.50 7.60 -17.51
CA GLU A 54 -20.63 6.47 -16.59
C GLU A 54 -20.43 5.13 -17.30
N ARG A 55 -21.05 4.96 -18.47
CA ARG A 55 -20.88 3.76 -19.30
C ARG A 55 -19.44 3.59 -19.76
N ALA A 56 -18.79 4.68 -20.20
CA ALA A 56 -17.41 4.63 -20.65
C ALA A 56 -16.43 4.27 -19.52
N VAL A 57 -16.62 4.86 -18.33
CA VAL A 57 -15.84 4.53 -17.13
C VAL A 57 -16.09 3.08 -16.72
N PHE A 58 -17.35 2.64 -16.67
CA PHE A 58 -17.69 1.25 -16.37
C PHE A 58 -17.02 0.26 -17.32
N ASP A 59 -17.09 0.51 -18.63
CA ASP A 59 -16.48 -0.34 -19.64
C ASP A 59 -14.96 -0.36 -19.49
N ALA A 60 -14.34 0.79 -19.19
CA ALA A 60 -12.90 0.89 -18.96
C ALA A 60 -12.43 0.11 -17.71
N VAL A 61 -13.20 0.17 -16.62
CA VAL A 61 -12.85 -0.46 -15.34
C VAL A 61 -13.10 -1.97 -15.34
N PHE A 62 -14.27 -2.40 -15.83
CA PHE A 62 -14.73 -3.77 -15.66
C PHE A 62 -14.53 -4.64 -16.91
N ARG A 63 -14.45 -4.06 -18.11
CA ARG A 63 -14.33 -4.82 -19.36
C ARG A 63 -12.94 -4.75 -19.97
N SER A 64 -12.46 -3.56 -20.35
CA SER A 64 -11.16 -3.43 -21.02
C SER A 64 -9.97 -3.46 -20.06
N GLN A 65 -10.15 -2.94 -18.83
CA GLN A 65 -9.09 -2.82 -17.82
C GLN A 65 -7.87 -2.04 -18.34
N GLU A 66 -8.11 -1.03 -19.18
CA GLU A 66 -7.08 -0.21 -19.81
C GLU A 66 -6.93 1.12 -19.04
N PRO A 67 -5.80 1.36 -18.35
CA PRO A 67 -5.61 2.59 -17.56
C PRO A 67 -5.57 3.84 -18.44
N GLU A 68 -5.06 3.75 -19.67
CA GLU A 68 -4.97 4.86 -20.63
C GLU A 68 -6.34 5.43 -21.02
N ARG A 69 -7.36 4.56 -21.16
CA ARG A 69 -8.73 5.03 -21.47
C ARG A 69 -9.30 5.87 -20.34
N LEU A 70 -9.03 5.51 -19.08
CA LEU A 70 -9.46 6.28 -17.93
C LEU A 70 -8.76 7.64 -17.87
N VAL A 71 -7.48 7.69 -18.24
CA VAL A 71 -6.73 8.95 -18.36
C VAL A 71 -7.28 9.83 -19.49
N GLY A 72 -7.74 9.26 -20.60
CA GLY A 72 -8.44 10.03 -21.64
C GLY A 72 -9.79 10.57 -21.18
N LEU A 73 -10.54 9.78 -20.40
CA LEU A 73 -11.83 10.17 -19.83
C LEU A 73 -11.70 11.27 -18.78
N SER A 74 -10.64 11.26 -17.95
CA SER A 74 -10.41 12.29 -16.94
C SER A 74 -10.26 13.69 -17.54
N ARG A 75 -9.68 13.80 -18.74
CA ARG A 75 -9.54 15.08 -19.46
C ARG A 75 -10.79 15.51 -20.18
N SER A 76 -11.53 14.56 -20.74
CA SER A 76 -12.81 14.84 -21.40
C SER A 76 -13.88 15.24 -20.40
N HIS A 77 -13.75 14.80 -19.15
CA HIS A 77 -14.72 15.00 -18.07
C HIS A 77 -14.01 15.38 -16.75
N PRO A 78 -13.67 16.67 -16.54
CA PRO A 78 -12.93 17.13 -15.36
C PRO A 78 -13.57 16.73 -14.02
N GLY A 79 -14.91 16.73 -13.94
CA GLY A 79 -15.65 16.29 -12.75
C GLY A 79 -15.56 14.79 -12.42
N TRP A 80 -14.96 13.99 -13.30
CA TRP A 80 -14.68 12.57 -13.07
C TRP A 80 -13.17 12.31 -12.94
N SER A 81 -12.35 13.36 -12.94
CA SER A 81 -10.91 13.23 -13.09
C SER A 81 -10.27 12.49 -11.91
N GLY A 82 -10.61 12.84 -10.67
CA GLY A 82 -10.08 12.18 -9.48
C GLY A 82 -10.32 10.68 -9.51
N LEU A 83 -11.57 10.27 -9.69
CA LEU A 83 -11.97 8.86 -9.74
C LEU A 83 -11.34 8.11 -10.91
N CYS A 84 -11.28 8.73 -12.10
CA CYS A 84 -10.65 8.10 -13.27
C CYS A 84 -9.16 7.86 -13.03
N TYR A 85 -8.43 8.84 -12.46
CA TYR A 85 -7.02 8.70 -12.13
C TYR A 85 -6.78 7.65 -11.03
N VAL A 86 -7.61 7.63 -9.98
CA VAL A 86 -7.54 6.59 -8.94
C VAL A 86 -7.70 5.21 -9.57
N LEU A 87 -8.76 4.99 -10.36
CA LEU A 87 -9.02 3.70 -10.98
C LEU A 87 -7.93 3.29 -11.98
N ALA A 88 -7.40 4.24 -12.76
CA ALA A 88 -6.27 3.99 -13.65
C ALA A 88 -5.02 3.57 -12.86
N GLY A 89 -4.70 4.29 -11.77
CA GLY A 89 -3.58 3.99 -10.90
C GLY A 89 -3.70 2.62 -10.22
N LEU A 90 -4.90 2.25 -9.79
CA LEU A 90 -5.15 0.93 -9.21
C LEU A 90 -5.05 -0.21 -10.25
N LEU A 91 -5.45 0.01 -11.50
CA LEU A 91 -5.24 -0.95 -12.58
C LEU A 91 -3.75 -1.10 -12.94
N ALA A 92 -3.01 0.01 -12.99
CA ALA A 92 -1.56 0.01 -13.18
C ALA A 92 -0.84 -0.71 -12.03
N TYR A 93 -1.28 -0.49 -10.79
CA TYR A 93 -0.78 -1.17 -9.59
C TYR A 93 -0.95 -2.69 -9.68
N ARG A 94 -2.14 -3.16 -10.09
CA ARG A 94 -2.40 -4.59 -10.32
C ARG A 94 -1.54 -5.20 -11.42
N SER A 95 -1.04 -4.39 -12.34
CA SER A 95 -0.12 -4.78 -13.41
C SER A 95 1.35 -4.63 -13.00
N HIS A 96 1.63 -4.34 -11.73
CA HIS A 96 2.96 -4.11 -11.16
C HIS A 96 3.73 -2.92 -11.77
N GLN A 97 3.01 -1.97 -12.37
CA GLN A 97 3.58 -0.74 -12.93
C GLN A 97 3.64 0.33 -11.83
N HIS A 98 4.51 0.13 -10.83
CA HIS A 98 4.52 0.94 -9.60
C HIS A 98 4.81 2.43 -9.83
N ALA A 99 5.65 2.79 -10.80
CA ALA A 99 5.91 4.19 -11.14
C ALA A 99 4.65 4.89 -11.66
N GLN A 100 3.97 4.28 -12.65
CA GLN A 100 2.71 4.77 -13.18
C GLN A 100 1.61 4.81 -12.13
N ALA A 101 1.52 3.76 -11.31
CA ALA A 101 0.53 3.68 -10.24
C ALA A 101 0.71 4.82 -9.24
N ALA A 102 1.93 5.08 -8.77
CA ALA A 102 2.19 6.13 -7.80
C ALA A 102 1.73 7.50 -8.32
N GLU A 103 2.08 7.84 -9.55
CA GLU A 103 1.71 9.14 -10.13
C GLU A 103 0.19 9.28 -10.34
N LEU A 104 -0.45 8.26 -10.91
CA LEU A 104 -1.89 8.30 -11.16
C LEU A 104 -2.68 8.35 -9.85
N LEU A 105 -2.25 7.62 -8.81
CA LEU A 105 -2.91 7.64 -7.51
C LEU A 105 -2.73 8.99 -6.81
N GLN A 106 -1.54 9.60 -6.87
CA GLN A 106 -1.30 10.96 -6.33
C GLN A 106 -2.19 11.99 -7.02
N ARG A 107 -2.24 11.97 -8.36
CA ARG A 107 -3.13 12.85 -9.14
C ARG A 107 -4.61 12.60 -8.82
N GLY A 108 -4.99 11.35 -8.64
CA GLY A 108 -6.36 10.97 -8.32
C GLY A 108 -6.81 11.43 -6.95
N LEU A 109 -5.93 11.37 -5.94
CA LEU A 109 -6.18 11.88 -4.59
C LEU A 109 -6.25 13.42 -4.54
N ALA A 110 -5.47 14.10 -5.36
CA ALA A 110 -5.51 15.55 -5.50
C ALA A 110 -6.69 16.05 -6.37
N GLY A 111 -7.29 15.17 -7.17
CA GLY A 111 -8.36 15.50 -8.11
C GLY A 111 -9.73 15.64 -7.45
N GLU A 112 -10.57 16.49 -8.03
CA GLU A 112 -11.95 16.69 -7.59
C GLU A 112 -12.89 15.67 -8.23
N ASN A 113 -13.99 15.36 -7.54
CA ASN A 113 -15.05 14.50 -8.03
C ASN A 113 -16.41 15.16 -7.85
N GLU A 114 -17.18 15.21 -8.92
CA GLU A 114 -18.58 15.60 -8.87
C GLU A 114 -19.43 14.51 -8.20
N GLN A 115 -20.63 14.90 -7.74
CA GLN A 115 -21.58 13.99 -7.10
C GLN A 115 -21.90 12.75 -7.93
N ALA A 116 -21.94 12.88 -9.27
CA ALA A 116 -22.21 11.76 -10.17
C ALA A 116 -21.09 10.70 -10.15
N ALA A 117 -19.83 11.11 -10.03
CA ALA A 117 -18.68 10.22 -9.92
C ALA A 117 -18.67 9.54 -8.54
N ALA A 118 -18.97 10.29 -7.46
CA ALA A 118 -19.11 9.74 -6.13
C ALA A 118 -20.22 8.67 -6.06
N GLN A 119 -21.38 8.93 -6.69
CA GLN A 119 -22.48 7.97 -6.77
C GLN A 119 -22.08 6.71 -7.55
N PHE A 120 -21.35 6.84 -8.66
CA PHE A 120 -20.82 5.70 -9.39
C PHE A 120 -19.91 4.84 -8.50
N ALA A 121 -19.02 5.46 -7.73
CA ALA A 121 -18.15 4.73 -6.82
C ALA A 121 -18.95 3.93 -5.78
N ALA A 122 -19.97 4.55 -5.18
CA ALA A 122 -20.88 3.88 -4.25
C ALA A 122 -21.63 2.70 -4.90
N ASP A 123 -22.19 2.90 -6.09
CA ASP A 123 -23.03 1.92 -6.78
C ASP A 123 -22.25 0.68 -7.26
N TYR A 124 -21.02 0.87 -7.74
CA TYR A 124 -20.28 -0.17 -8.47
C TYR A 124 -18.98 -0.63 -7.82
N LEU A 125 -18.32 0.22 -7.03
CA LEU A 125 -16.99 -0.07 -6.50
C LEU A 125 -17.01 -0.65 -5.08
N GLY A 126 -18.13 -0.56 -4.35
CA GLY A 126 -18.19 -1.07 -2.96
C GLY A 126 -17.86 -2.56 -2.79
N ALA A 127 -18.06 -3.38 -3.82
CA ALA A 127 -17.68 -4.80 -3.82
C ALA A 127 -16.35 -5.09 -4.52
N TRP A 128 -15.73 -4.08 -5.14
CA TRP A 128 -14.45 -4.21 -5.81
C TRP A 128 -13.35 -4.36 -4.77
N SER A 129 -12.54 -5.41 -4.91
CA SER A 129 -11.44 -5.71 -3.99
C SER A 129 -10.12 -5.86 -4.73
N GLN A 130 -9.04 -5.57 -4.02
CA GLN A 130 -7.68 -5.79 -4.50
C GLN A 130 -6.75 -6.25 -3.38
N TRP A 131 -5.69 -6.94 -3.78
CA TRP A 131 -4.62 -7.34 -2.88
C TRP A 131 -3.56 -6.23 -2.82
N ILE A 132 -3.26 -5.77 -1.61
CA ILE A 132 -2.22 -4.75 -1.38
C ILE A 132 -1.15 -5.33 -0.49
N GLU A 133 0.11 -5.21 -0.90
CA GLU A 133 1.23 -5.63 -0.09
C GLU A 133 1.58 -4.54 0.92
N LEU A 134 1.65 -4.91 2.20
CA LEU A 134 1.96 -3.99 3.30
C LEU A 134 3.43 -4.07 3.69
N SER A 135 3.96 -5.29 3.72
CA SER A 135 5.36 -5.61 3.98
C SER A 135 5.74 -6.86 3.19
N GLU A 136 7.02 -7.16 3.08
CA GLU A 136 7.53 -8.27 2.26
C GLU A 136 6.81 -9.59 2.59
N GLY A 137 6.02 -10.09 1.63
CA GLY A 137 5.27 -11.34 1.78
C GLY A 137 4.01 -11.24 2.66
N VAL A 138 3.56 -10.05 3.03
CA VAL A 138 2.29 -9.83 3.75
C VAL A 138 1.40 -8.91 2.94
N SER A 139 0.33 -9.47 2.39
CA SER A 139 -0.67 -8.76 1.61
C SER A 139 -2.05 -8.88 2.24
N VAL A 140 -2.91 -7.89 2.03
CA VAL A 140 -4.30 -7.92 2.51
C VAL A 140 -5.24 -7.64 1.35
N GLU A 141 -6.40 -8.28 1.39
CA GLU A 141 -7.50 -7.96 0.48
C GLU A 141 -8.30 -6.78 1.07
N VAL A 142 -8.23 -5.64 0.40
CA VAL A 142 -8.98 -4.42 0.76
C VAL A 142 -10.06 -4.18 -0.27
N LEU A 143 -11.24 -3.76 0.19
CA LEU A 143 -12.28 -3.22 -0.68
C LEU A 143 -11.88 -1.83 -1.19
N PHE A 144 -12.53 -1.36 -2.25
CA PHE A 144 -12.36 0.01 -2.70
C PHE A 144 -12.68 0.98 -1.57
N SER A 145 -11.68 1.73 -1.13
CA SER A 145 -11.77 2.75 -0.09
C SER A 145 -10.57 3.69 -0.21
N GLU A 146 -10.64 4.83 0.46
CA GLU A 146 -9.50 5.76 0.55
C GLU A 146 -8.27 5.08 1.17
N GLU A 147 -8.46 4.26 2.21
CA GLU A 147 -7.41 3.44 2.80
C GLU A 147 -6.75 2.52 1.77
N ALA A 148 -7.53 1.86 0.90
CA ALA A 148 -6.97 1.03 -0.16
C ALA A 148 -6.14 1.81 -1.18
N VAL A 149 -6.57 3.04 -1.52
CA VAL A 149 -5.86 3.92 -2.44
C VAL A 149 -4.53 4.36 -1.83
N CYS A 150 -4.54 4.83 -0.58
CA CYS A 150 -3.36 5.29 0.14
C CYS A 150 -2.37 4.14 0.43
N LEU A 151 -2.86 2.94 0.79
CA LEU A 151 -2.01 1.75 0.95
C LEU A 151 -1.35 1.32 -0.38
N ALA A 152 -2.09 1.34 -1.49
CA ALA A 152 -1.54 1.03 -2.80
C ALA A 152 -0.52 2.07 -3.28
N LEU A 153 -0.78 3.36 -2.98
CA LEU A 153 0.16 4.45 -3.24
C LEU A 153 1.43 4.28 -2.41
N ALA A 154 1.31 4.07 -1.10
CA ALA A 154 2.45 3.87 -0.21
C ALA A 154 3.29 2.65 -0.62
N HIS A 155 2.65 1.55 -1.01
CA HIS A 155 3.37 0.40 -1.55
C HIS A 155 4.09 0.75 -2.85
N SER A 156 3.41 1.40 -3.80
CA SER A 156 4.03 1.79 -5.08
C SER A 156 5.24 2.70 -4.87
N LEU A 157 5.12 3.72 -4.01
CA LEU A 157 6.21 4.63 -3.62
C LEU A 157 7.37 3.89 -2.94
N ARG A 158 7.09 2.91 -2.09
CA ARG A 158 8.12 2.04 -1.49
C ARG A 158 8.91 1.29 -2.56
N GLU A 159 8.22 0.68 -3.53
CA GLU A 159 8.85 -0.14 -4.58
C GLU A 159 9.71 0.69 -5.53
N ILE A 160 9.31 1.93 -5.83
CA ILE A 160 10.12 2.86 -6.64
C ILE A 160 11.21 3.59 -5.84
N GLY A 161 11.36 3.29 -4.54
CA GLY A 161 12.47 3.80 -3.72
C GLY A 161 12.22 5.16 -3.05
N HIS A 162 10.96 5.55 -2.87
CA HIS A 162 10.51 6.78 -2.20
C HIS A 162 9.80 6.50 -0.85
N PRO A 163 10.47 5.87 0.14
CA PRO A 163 9.82 5.47 1.40
C PRO A 163 9.36 6.64 2.29
N GLY A 164 9.96 7.82 2.14
CA GLY A 164 9.55 9.02 2.88
C GLY A 164 8.18 9.52 2.43
N GLU A 165 7.98 9.64 1.11
CA GLU A 165 6.70 9.98 0.51
C GLU A 165 5.66 8.88 0.78
N ALA A 166 6.07 7.61 0.74
CA ALA A 166 5.19 6.50 1.08
C ALA A 166 4.64 6.62 2.51
N LEU A 167 5.47 7.02 3.48
CA LEU A 167 5.02 7.19 4.86
C LEU A 167 4.10 8.41 4.99
N ALA A 168 4.37 9.49 4.25
CA ALA A 168 3.52 10.66 4.19
C ALA A 168 2.13 10.35 3.60
N ALA A 169 2.06 9.48 2.58
CA ALA A 169 0.80 9.05 1.97
C ALA A 169 -0.11 8.28 2.95
N LEU A 170 0.45 7.67 3.99
CA LEU A 170 -0.32 6.98 5.03
C LEU A 170 -0.77 7.92 6.17
N ALA A 171 -0.18 9.09 6.31
CA ALA A 171 -0.43 10.00 7.43
C ALA A 171 -1.90 10.46 7.60
N PRO A 172 -2.69 10.66 6.52
CA PRO A 172 -4.10 11.03 6.65
C PRO A 172 -5.00 9.90 7.17
N LEU A 173 -4.55 8.64 7.10
CA LEU A 173 -5.40 7.50 7.41
C LEU A 173 -5.57 7.30 8.92
N PRO A 174 -6.76 6.84 9.37
CA PRO A 174 -6.94 6.41 10.74
C PRO A 174 -6.04 5.19 11.04
N PRO A 175 -5.59 5.02 12.31
CA PRO A 175 -4.75 3.90 12.68
C PRO A 175 -5.53 2.58 12.56
N SER A 176 -5.10 1.73 11.64
CA SER A 176 -5.57 0.35 11.44
C SER A 176 -4.37 -0.61 11.49
N LEU A 177 -4.60 -1.92 11.67
CA LEU A 177 -3.51 -2.90 11.63
C LEU A 177 -2.76 -2.89 10.29
N PRO A 178 -3.44 -2.82 9.12
CA PRO A 178 -2.77 -2.66 7.83
C PRO A 178 -1.91 -1.41 7.70
N THR A 179 -2.48 -0.25 8.02
CA THR A 179 -1.77 1.05 7.97
C THR A 179 -0.58 1.05 8.94
N THR A 180 -0.74 0.48 10.13
CA THR A 180 0.34 0.34 11.11
C THR A 180 1.45 -0.58 10.60
N LEU A 181 1.13 -1.70 9.95
CA LEU A 181 2.14 -2.62 9.39
C LEU A 181 2.90 -1.98 8.23
N ALA A 182 2.20 -1.34 7.30
CA ALA A 182 2.82 -0.61 6.20
C ALA A 182 3.71 0.53 6.72
N GLY A 183 3.18 1.35 7.64
CA GLY A 183 3.91 2.45 8.28
C GLY A 183 5.14 1.97 9.04
N ALA A 184 5.01 0.94 9.88
CA ALA A 184 6.13 0.37 10.64
C ALA A 184 7.22 -0.20 9.72
N ARG A 185 6.85 -0.83 8.61
CA ARG A 185 7.83 -1.29 7.62
C ARG A 185 8.57 -0.12 6.98
N LEU A 186 7.87 0.96 6.65
CA LEU A 186 8.48 2.18 6.11
C LEU A 186 9.40 2.87 7.12
N ALA A 187 8.99 2.95 8.40
CA ALA A 187 9.81 3.47 9.47
C ALA A 187 11.10 2.64 9.67
N GLU A 188 11.02 1.31 9.58
CA GLU A 188 12.22 0.46 9.59
C GLU A 188 13.16 0.76 8.41
N ILE A 189 12.63 0.87 7.19
CA ILE A 189 13.42 1.21 5.98
C ILE A 189 14.09 2.59 6.12
N LEU A 190 13.40 3.56 6.72
CA LEU A 190 13.90 4.92 6.96
C LEU A 190 14.88 5.01 8.14
N GLY A 191 15.20 3.89 8.82
CA GLY A 191 16.09 3.90 9.97
C GLY A 191 15.48 4.57 11.20
N ARG A 192 14.15 4.49 11.36
CA ARG A 192 13.36 4.98 12.51
C ARG A 192 12.86 3.82 13.39
N PRO A 193 13.74 2.99 13.96
CA PRO A 193 13.35 1.79 14.71
C PRO A 193 12.58 2.11 16.01
N VAL A 194 12.81 3.28 16.61
CA VAL A 194 12.11 3.70 17.84
C VAL A 194 10.60 3.84 17.60
N ASP A 195 10.22 4.37 16.45
CA ASP A 195 8.82 4.55 16.08
C ASP A 195 8.12 3.21 15.90
N VAL A 196 8.81 2.23 15.29
CA VAL A 196 8.28 0.86 15.16
C VAL A 196 7.98 0.26 16.52
N VAL A 197 8.87 0.43 17.51
CA VAL A 197 8.63 -0.06 18.88
C VAL A 197 7.45 0.68 19.50
N SER A 198 7.39 2.00 19.38
CA SER A 198 6.30 2.81 19.95
C SER A 198 4.93 2.43 19.38
N TRP A 199 4.81 2.31 18.05
CA TRP A 199 3.54 2.00 17.37
C TRP A 199 3.05 0.56 17.61
N THR A 200 3.93 -0.33 18.07
CA THR A 200 3.61 -1.75 18.30
C THR A 200 3.55 -2.12 19.78
N GLU A 201 3.59 -1.12 20.67
CA GLU A 201 3.53 -1.35 22.11
C GLU A 201 2.20 -1.97 22.54
N GLY A 202 2.26 -2.95 23.45
CA GLY A 202 1.06 -3.66 23.93
C GLY A 202 0.34 -4.55 22.91
N LEU A 203 0.88 -4.74 21.70
CA LEU A 203 0.27 -5.58 20.68
C LEU A 203 0.20 -7.05 21.13
N THR A 204 -0.94 -7.71 20.87
CA THR A 204 -1.17 -9.12 21.18
C THR A 204 -1.49 -9.90 19.91
N ASN A 205 -1.12 -11.18 19.87
CA ASN A 205 -1.31 -12.02 18.71
C ASN A 205 -2.78 -12.47 18.58
N ARG A 206 -3.58 -11.65 17.92
CA ARG A 206 -5.01 -11.88 17.65
C ARG A 206 -5.24 -12.47 16.25
N ASP A 207 -4.47 -11.99 15.27
CA ASP A 207 -4.51 -12.39 13.87
C ASP A 207 -3.11 -12.39 13.24
N ASP A 208 -3.04 -12.71 11.95
CA ASP A 208 -1.77 -12.83 11.22
C ASP A 208 -1.11 -11.47 10.94
N LEU A 209 -1.87 -10.36 10.87
CA LEU A 209 -1.30 -9.02 10.75
C LEU A 209 -0.64 -8.58 12.04
N ALA A 210 -1.29 -8.82 13.18
CA ALA A 210 -0.72 -8.59 14.49
C ALA A 210 0.53 -9.44 14.71
N ALA A 211 0.53 -10.70 14.26
CA ALA A 211 1.71 -11.56 14.29
C ALA A 211 2.86 -11.04 13.41
N ALA A 212 2.56 -10.51 12.22
CA ALA A 212 3.55 -9.89 11.35
C ALA A 212 4.17 -8.62 11.97
N LEU A 213 3.35 -7.76 12.58
CA LEU A 213 3.79 -6.59 13.34
C LEU A 213 4.67 -6.95 14.54
N LEU A 214 4.28 -7.97 15.31
CA LEU A 214 5.07 -8.47 16.43
C LEU A 214 6.42 -9.03 15.99
N LEU A 215 6.47 -9.70 14.83
CA LEU A 215 7.72 -10.19 14.25
C LEU A 215 8.63 -9.03 13.80
N LEU A 216 8.06 -8.00 13.18
CA LEU A 216 8.78 -6.77 12.83
C LEU A 216 9.33 -6.07 14.09
N ARG A 217 8.49 -5.92 15.13
CA ARG A 217 8.91 -5.41 16.45
C ARG A 217 10.09 -6.21 17.02
N ALA A 218 10.02 -7.55 16.98
CA ALA A 218 11.09 -8.41 17.47
C ALA A 218 12.43 -8.18 16.74
N ARG A 219 12.40 -8.04 15.41
CA ARG A 219 13.58 -7.73 14.59
C ARG A 219 14.19 -6.39 14.97
N VAL A 220 13.34 -5.37 15.10
CA VAL A 220 13.77 -4.03 15.48
C VAL A 220 14.36 -4.02 16.90
N LEU A 221 13.68 -4.60 17.89
CA LEU A 221 14.19 -4.72 19.26
C LEU A 221 15.52 -5.48 19.32
N ARG A 222 15.67 -6.55 18.52
CA ARG A 222 16.94 -7.27 18.38
C ARG A 222 18.04 -6.36 17.82
N SER A 223 17.74 -5.56 16.80
CA SER A 223 18.70 -4.61 16.20
C SER A 223 19.15 -3.51 17.17
N LEU A 224 18.24 -3.06 18.06
CA LEU A 224 18.51 -2.10 19.11
C LEU A 224 19.23 -2.71 20.33
N GLY A 225 19.34 -4.04 20.41
CA GLY A 225 19.96 -4.75 21.53
C GLY A 225 19.03 -5.04 22.71
N HIS A 226 17.74 -4.68 22.62
CA HIS A 226 16.69 -5.01 23.60
C HIS A 226 16.27 -6.48 23.49
N ARG A 227 17.19 -7.38 23.88
CA ARG A 227 17.04 -8.83 23.67
C ARG A 227 15.86 -9.45 24.44
N ALA A 228 15.65 -9.05 25.69
CA ALA A 228 14.56 -9.59 26.50
C ALA A 228 13.19 -9.28 25.88
N ASP A 229 13.02 -8.03 25.43
CA ASP A 229 11.78 -7.59 24.79
C ASP A 229 11.58 -8.25 23.42
N ALA A 230 12.67 -8.43 22.65
CA ALA A 230 12.63 -9.20 21.41
C ALA A 230 12.19 -10.65 21.64
N GLN A 231 12.70 -11.32 22.69
CA GLN A 231 12.26 -12.66 23.07
C GLN A 231 10.79 -12.68 23.47
N ASN A 232 10.31 -11.68 24.21
CA ASN A 232 8.89 -11.54 24.58
C ASN A 232 8.00 -11.43 23.34
N ALA A 233 8.37 -10.58 22.38
CA ALA A 233 7.65 -10.41 21.13
C ALA A 233 7.59 -11.72 20.31
N VAL A 234 8.71 -12.44 20.17
CA VAL A 234 8.73 -13.75 19.47
C VAL A 234 7.85 -14.78 20.19
N ARG A 235 7.89 -14.82 21.54
CA ARG A 235 7.01 -15.71 22.32
C ARG A 235 5.54 -15.41 22.05
N GLU A 236 5.15 -14.14 21.96
CA GLU A 236 3.78 -13.75 21.64
C GLU A 236 3.37 -14.16 20.22
N VAL A 237 4.25 -14.04 19.22
CA VAL A 237 3.99 -14.57 17.85
C VAL A 237 3.73 -16.09 17.87
N MET A 238 4.44 -16.84 18.70
CA MET A 238 4.29 -18.30 18.80
C MET A 238 3.13 -18.74 19.70
N ARG A 239 2.50 -17.83 20.47
CA ARG A 239 1.42 -18.16 21.43
C ARG A 239 0.19 -18.73 20.75
N ARG A 240 -0.24 -18.14 19.63
CA ARG A 240 -1.43 -18.56 18.88
C ARG A 240 -1.09 -19.70 17.93
N ARG A 241 -1.76 -20.86 18.10
CA ARG A 241 -1.53 -22.05 17.25
C ARG A 241 -1.92 -21.84 15.78
N ARG A 242 -2.92 -20.99 15.53
CA ARG A 242 -3.49 -20.69 14.20
C ARG A 242 -2.71 -19.67 13.38
N THR A 243 -1.63 -19.10 13.93
CA THR A 243 -0.75 -18.19 13.18
C THR A 243 -0.22 -18.89 11.92
N SER A 244 -0.22 -18.19 10.78
CA SER A 244 0.36 -18.69 9.53
C SER A 244 1.72 -19.36 9.74
N LEU A 245 1.91 -20.52 9.09
CA LEU A 245 3.16 -21.28 9.16
C LEU A 245 4.37 -20.45 8.71
N VAL A 246 4.20 -19.57 7.73
CA VAL A 246 5.25 -18.68 7.23
C VAL A 246 5.73 -17.74 8.36
N LEU A 247 4.79 -17.10 9.06
CA LEU A 247 5.12 -16.23 10.21
C LEU A 247 5.72 -17.03 11.37
N ARG A 248 5.24 -18.25 11.61
CA ARG A 248 5.80 -19.13 12.64
C ARG A 248 7.24 -19.54 12.31
N HIS A 249 7.55 -19.91 11.06
CA HIS A 249 8.91 -20.22 10.63
C HIS A 249 9.83 -18.99 10.73
N ALA A 250 9.33 -17.82 10.35
CA ALA A 250 10.07 -16.58 10.50
C ALA A 250 10.33 -16.25 11.98
N ALA A 251 9.36 -16.50 12.88
CA ALA A 251 9.53 -16.35 14.33
C ALA A 251 10.54 -17.36 14.91
N MET A 252 10.56 -18.60 14.43
CA MET A 252 11.59 -19.59 14.82
C MET A 252 12.98 -19.14 14.36
N THR A 253 13.08 -18.56 13.16
CA THR A 253 14.32 -18.00 12.64
C THR A 253 14.81 -16.86 13.51
N GLU A 254 13.93 -15.91 13.86
CA GLU A 254 14.30 -14.82 14.78
C GLU A 254 14.69 -15.32 16.17
N ARG A 255 14.02 -16.37 16.68
CA ARG A 255 14.42 -17.03 17.93
C ARG A 255 15.83 -17.59 17.83
N ALA A 256 16.17 -18.27 16.73
CA ALA A 256 17.51 -18.80 16.49
C ALA A 256 18.55 -17.67 16.43
N LEU A 257 18.26 -16.57 15.72
CA LEU A 257 19.14 -15.41 15.66
C LEU A 257 19.37 -14.77 17.04
N LEU A 258 18.32 -14.68 17.87
CA LEU A 258 18.44 -14.22 19.25
C LEU A 258 19.37 -15.12 20.08
N LEU A 259 19.30 -16.45 19.91
CA LEU A 259 20.14 -17.43 20.60
C LEU A 259 21.59 -17.43 20.11
N VAL A 260 21.83 -17.33 18.79
CA VAL A 260 23.19 -17.21 18.24
C VAL A 260 23.87 -15.94 18.75
N GLY A 261 23.09 -14.85 18.89
CA GLY A 261 23.54 -13.60 19.50
C GLY A 261 23.87 -13.68 21.01
N VAL A 262 23.66 -14.83 21.68
CA VAL A 262 24.02 -15.08 23.09
C VAL A 262 25.52 -15.44 23.24
N GLY A 263 26.22 -15.76 22.16
CA GLY A 263 27.65 -16.17 22.21
C GLY A 263 28.70 -15.11 21.85
N ARG A 264 28.31 -13.92 21.36
CA ARG A 264 29.26 -12.86 20.96
C ARG A 264 29.04 -11.57 21.74
N ARG A 265 29.88 -11.33 22.75
CA ARG A 265 30.15 -9.98 23.27
C ARG A 265 31.31 -9.34 22.50
N ARG A 266 31.32 -7.99 22.49
CA ARG A 266 32.16 -7.01 21.77
C ARG A 266 31.69 -6.74 20.33
N SER A 267 31.50 -5.51 19.86
CA SER A 267 31.76 -4.16 20.39
C SER A 267 30.93 -3.18 19.56
N LEU A 268 30.26 -2.20 20.19
CA LEU A 268 29.74 -1.02 19.51
C LEU A 268 30.84 0.04 19.52
N ARG A 269 31.44 0.33 18.35
CA ARG A 269 31.58 1.69 17.76
C ARG A 269 32.60 1.74 16.59
N ARG A 270 32.14 2.44 15.53
CA ARG A 270 32.86 3.13 14.44
C ARG A 270 33.65 2.28 13.43
N ALA A 271 33.23 2.30 12.17
CA ALA A 271 33.62 3.30 11.18
C ALA A 271 32.74 3.21 9.91
N ASN A 272 32.66 4.33 9.22
CA ASN A 272 31.86 4.67 8.05
C ASN A 272 32.28 3.89 6.78
N ASP A 273 31.46 4.08 5.74
CA ASP A 273 31.74 3.88 4.31
C ASP A 273 31.68 2.46 3.73
N GLY A 274 30.62 2.26 2.95
CA GLY A 274 30.43 1.10 2.09
C GLY A 274 29.10 1.22 1.36
N GLY A 275 28.96 2.25 0.53
CA GLY A 275 27.79 2.47 -0.32
C GLY A 275 27.42 1.21 -1.09
N VAL A 276 26.34 0.57 -0.68
CA VAL A 276 25.76 -0.55 -1.41
C VAL A 276 25.10 0.01 -2.67
N ARG A 277 25.52 -0.52 -3.82
CA ARG A 277 25.10 -0.17 -5.19
C ARG A 277 23.57 -0.21 -5.36
N GLN A 278 22.88 0.87 -4.98
CA GLN A 278 21.48 1.14 -5.34
C GLN A 278 21.35 1.82 -6.72
N GLY A 279 22.47 2.22 -7.33
CA GLY A 279 22.48 2.99 -8.58
C GLY A 279 21.99 2.23 -9.81
N ALA A 280 22.18 0.92 -9.90
CA ALA A 280 21.83 0.16 -11.11
C ALA A 280 20.33 -0.17 -11.22
N LYS A 281 19.60 -0.22 -10.10
CA LYS A 281 18.13 -0.37 -10.10
C LYS A 281 17.44 1.00 -10.25
N ARG A 282 17.94 2.01 -9.53
CA ARG A 282 17.49 3.41 -9.65
C ARG A 282 17.64 4.00 -11.06
N THR A 283 18.69 3.66 -11.80
CA THR A 283 18.89 4.13 -13.18
C THR A 283 17.88 3.52 -14.14
N LYS A 284 17.63 2.21 -14.05
CA LYS A 284 16.57 1.56 -14.85
C LYS A 284 15.18 2.06 -14.50
N ASP A 285 14.89 2.27 -13.22
CA ASP A 285 13.57 2.76 -12.79
C ASP A 285 13.38 4.25 -13.13
N ALA A 286 14.46 5.05 -13.15
CA ALA A 286 14.45 6.43 -13.64
C ALA A 286 14.26 6.50 -15.16
N GLU A 287 14.89 5.61 -15.93
CA GLU A 287 14.68 5.50 -17.37
C GLU A 287 13.25 5.07 -17.71
N VAL A 288 12.69 4.12 -16.96
CA VAL A 288 11.28 3.70 -17.09
C VAL A 288 10.34 4.86 -16.69
N ARG A 289 10.68 5.61 -15.63
CA ARG A 289 9.93 6.82 -15.25
C ARG A 289 10.00 7.88 -16.35
N GLU A 290 11.17 8.14 -16.96
CA GLU A 290 11.29 9.10 -18.06
C GLU A 290 10.51 8.67 -19.31
N LEU A 291 10.58 7.39 -19.68
CA LEU A 291 9.81 6.83 -20.80
C LEU A 291 8.31 6.98 -20.54
N TRP A 292 7.88 6.63 -19.33
CA TRP A 292 6.51 6.82 -18.92
C TRP A 292 6.12 8.30 -18.89
N LEU A 293 6.97 9.20 -18.40
CA LEU A 293 6.70 10.64 -18.38
C LEU A 293 6.54 11.22 -19.78
N ARG A 294 7.30 10.71 -20.76
CA ARG A 294 7.17 11.09 -22.18
C ARG A 294 5.89 10.56 -22.79
N ASP A 295 5.54 9.30 -22.52
CA ASP A 295 4.27 8.74 -22.97
C ASP A 295 3.08 9.40 -22.27
N PHE A 296 3.25 9.77 -21.01
CA PHE A 296 2.30 10.55 -20.26
C PHE A 296 2.15 11.93 -20.86
N GLU A 297 3.22 12.67 -21.15
CA GLU A 297 3.21 13.97 -21.83
C GLU A 297 2.56 13.88 -23.22
N ARG A 298 2.80 12.80 -23.97
CA ARG A 298 2.10 12.55 -25.25
C ARG A 298 0.62 12.34 -25.05
N LEU A 299 0.25 11.66 -23.97
CA LEU A 299 -1.14 11.47 -23.63
C LEU A 299 -1.71 12.82 -23.17
N THR A 300 -1.15 13.52 -22.17
CA THR A 300 -1.72 14.69 -21.46
C THR A 300 -1.48 16.05 -22.07
N GLY A 301 -0.42 16.23 -22.86
CA GLY A 301 0.06 17.55 -23.26
C GLY A 301 0.73 18.34 -22.12
N GLU A 302 0.92 17.74 -20.95
CA GLU A 302 1.47 18.39 -19.75
C GLU A 302 2.54 17.52 -19.11
N ARG A 303 3.65 18.15 -18.72
CA ARG A 303 4.72 17.52 -17.94
C ARG A 303 4.40 17.68 -16.45
N PRO A 304 4.35 16.61 -15.65
CA PRO A 304 4.31 16.76 -14.18
C PRO A 304 5.53 17.54 -13.71
N GLU A 305 5.31 18.53 -12.85
CA GLU A 305 6.39 19.22 -12.15
C GLU A 305 7.12 18.26 -11.19
N GLN A 306 8.44 18.44 -11.09
CA GLN A 306 9.40 17.53 -10.45
C GLN A 306 9.28 17.48 -8.93
#